data_AF-A0A699S4M7-F1
#
_entry.id   AF-A0A699S4M7-F1
#
_cell.length_a   1.000
_cell.length_b   1.000
_cell.length_c   1.000
_cell.angle_alpha   90.00
_cell.angle_beta   90.00
_cell.angle_gamma   90.00
#
_symmetry.space_group_name_H-M   'P 1'
#
loop_
_entity.id
_entity.type
_entity.pdbx_description
1 polymer ?
#
loop_
_entity_poly.entity_id
_entity_poly.type
_entity_poly.pdbx_seq_one_letter_code
_entity_poly.pdbx_strand_id
1 'polypeptide(L)'
;AAHKDFIVFQMDVKTSFLNGILKEEVYVCQPSGFVSKQYPDHVYALDKALYGLKQAPRAWYDVLSQFLIDSDFLKGSINTTLFIKKKDKHTMLIQIYVDDIIWVNESKILHKVFRLNG
;
A
#
# COMPACT_ATOMS: atom_id res chain seq x y z
N ALA A 1 -8.65 -1.33 -34.31
CA ALA A 1 -8.64 -0.07 -33.55
C ALA A 1 -9.17 -0.36 -32.15
N ALA A 2 -8.45 0.07 -31.11
CA ALA A 2 -8.61 -0.40 -29.73
C ALA A 2 -10.05 -0.21 -29.20
N HIS A 3 -10.70 -1.33 -28.87
CA HIS A 3 -12.08 -1.43 -28.42
C HIS A 3 -12.06 -1.93 -26.99
N LYS A 4 -12.16 -1.03 -26.00
CA LYS A 4 -12.60 -1.25 -24.60
C LYS A 4 -12.40 0.05 -23.81
N ASP A 5 -13.50 0.65 -23.35
CA ASP A 5 -13.54 1.88 -22.55
C ASP A 5 -12.98 1.68 -21.13
N PHE A 6 -11.68 1.44 -21.01
CA PHE A 6 -11.01 1.31 -19.73
C PHE A 6 -10.96 2.65 -19.00
N ILE A 7 -11.41 2.67 -17.75
CA ILE A 7 -11.30 3.84 -16.88
C ILE A 7 -10.17 3.59 -15.88
N VAL A 8 -9.26 4.57 -15.78
CA VAL A 8 -8.11 4.55 -14.88
C VAL A 8 -8.37 5.49 -13.72
N PHE A 9 -8.15 5.02 -12.50
CA PHE A 9 -8.16 5.80 -11.27
C PHE A 9 -6.79 5.70 -10.62
N GLN A 10 -6.28 6.83 -10.11
CA GLN A 10 -5.09 6.87 -9.28
C GLN A 10 -5.49 7.30 -7.87
N MET A 11 -4.95 6.60 -6.88
CA MET A 11 -5.10 6.90 -5.47
C MET A 11 -3.72 7.04 -4.85
N ASP A 12 -3.50 8.15 -4.15
CA ASP A 12 -2.32 8.41 -3.33
C ASP A 12 -2.68 8.18 -1.86
N VAL A 13 -1.98 7.26 -1.19
CA VAL A 13 -2.26 6.90 0.21
C VAL A 13 -1.34 7.71 1.13
N LYS A 14 -1.85 8.83 1.66
CA LYS A 14 -1.08 9.82 2.45
C LYS A 14 -0.42 9.31 3.74
N THR A 15 -0.62 8.05 4.13
CA THR A 15 0.00 7.43 5.31
C THR A 15 0.31 5.94 5.08
N SER A 16 0.58 5.54 3.83
CA SER A 16 0.88 4.16 3.42
C SER A 16 1.85 3.45 4.38
N PHE A 17 2.99 4.07 4.67
CA PHE A 17 4.04 3.47 5.49
C PHE A 17 3.65 3.24 6.94
N LEU A 18 2.79 4.09 7.52
CA LEU A 18 2.33 3.92 8.90
C LEU A 18 1.41 2.70 9.08
N ASN A 19 0.91 2.13 7.97
CA ASN A 19 0.19 0.87 7.97
C ASN A 19 1.10 -0.35 7.71
N GLY A 20 2.36 -0.13 7.34
CA GLY A 20 3.36 -1.17 7.18
C GLY A 20 3.87 -1.65 8.54
N ILE A 21 3.74 -2.96 8.79
CA ILE A 21 4.30 -3.61 9.98
C ILE A 21 5.77 -3.90 9.72
N LEU A 22 6.67 -3.38 10.56
CA LEU A 22 8.09 -3.69 10.49
C LEU A 22 8.33 -5.10 11.02
N LYS A 23 8.88 -5.99 10.17
CA LYS A 23 9.30 -7.34 10.59
C LYS A 23 10.65 -7.33 11.32
N GLU A 24 11.42 -6.26 11.15
CA GLU A 24 12.74 -6.07 11.74
C GLU A 24 12.64 -5.00 12.83
N GLU A 25 13.37 -5.16 13.93
CA GLU A 25 13.49 -4.11 14.93
C GLU A 25 14.36 -2.98 14.39
N VAL A 26 13.77 -1.79 14.30
CA VAL A 26 14.46 -0.59 13.82
C VAL A 26 14.57 0.39 14.96
N TYR A 27 15.79 0.77 15.29
CA TYR A 27 16.07 1.76 16.32
C TYR A 27 16.48 3.08 15.67
N VAL A 28 15.94 4.19 16.15
CA VAL A 28 16.31 5.54 15.71
C VAL A 28 16.79 6.38 16.87
N CYS A 29 17.75 7.26 16.60
CA CYS A 29 18.19 8.25 17.57
C CYS A 29 17.02 9.15 17.97
N GLN A 30 17.05 9.64 19.20
CA GLN A 30 16.01 10.54 19.70
C GLN A 30 16.03 11.83 18.88
N PRO A 31 14.89 12.24 18.29
CA PRO A 31 14.82 13.46 17.52
C PRO A 31 15.06 14.67 18.43
N SER A 32 15.65 15.72 17.86
CA SER A 32 15.86 16.99 18.57
C SER A 32 14.53 17.54 19.09
N GLY A 33 14.45 17.77 20.40
CA GLY A 33 13.23 18.21 21.09
C GLY A 33 12.42 17.10 21.78
N PHE A 34 12.72 15.83 21.52
CA PHE A 34 12.09 14.67 22.20
C PHE A 34 13.06 13.88 23.07
N VAL A 35 14.30 14.36 23.23
CA VAL A 35 15.32 13.69 24.05
C VAL A 35 14.85 13.59 25.51
N SER A 36 14.80 12.37 26.02
CA SER A 36 14.48 12.10 27.42
C SER A 36 15.57 12.65 28.35
N LYS A 37 15.17 13.45 29.34
CA LYS A 37 16.09 13.95 30.38
C LYS A 37 16.62 12.84 31.29
N GLN A 38 15.86 11.75 31.44
CA GLN A 38 16.25 10.62 32.29
C GLN A 38 17.13 9.61 31.55
N TYR A 39 16.95 9.49 30.24
CA TYR A 39 17.67 8.53 29.40
C TYR A 39 18.15 9.22 28.11
N PRO A 40 19.15 10.11 28.19
CA PRO A 40 19.59 10.90 27.05
C PRO A 40 20.26 10.05 25.95
N ASP A 41 20.89 8.94 26.33
CA ASP A 41 21.62 8.07 25.39
C ASP A 41 20.80 6.91 24.82
N HIS A 42 19.50 6.83 25.16
CA HIS A 42 18.62 5.80 24.62
C HIS A 42 18.24 6.06 23.17
N VAL A 43 17.77 5.01 22.49
CA VAL A 43 17.22 5.04 21.14
C VAL A 43 15.75 4.62 21.19
N TYR A 44 14.95 5.11 20.25
CA TYR A 44 13.55 4.71 20.11
C TYR A 44 13.42 3.51 19.19
N ALA A 45 12.72 2.47 19.63
CA ALA A 45 12.30 1.38 18.77
C ALA A 45 11.05 1.80 17.96
N LEU A 46 11.08 1.57 16.66
CA LEU A 46 9.97 1.86 15.77
C LEU A 46 9.05 0.65 15.63
N ASP A 47 7.79 0.84 16.01
CA ASP A 47 6.72 -0.17 15.87
C ASP A 47 6.10 -0.16 14.46
N LYS A 48 6.15 0.99 13.78
CA LYS A 48 5.55 1.21 12.46
C LYS A 48 6.57 1.71 11.46
N ALA A 49 6.36 1.40 10.19
CA ALA A 49 7.27 1.87 9.15
C ALA A 49 7.13 3.39 8.96
N LEU A 50 8.25 4.10 9.12
CA LEU A 50 8.33 5.55 8.93
C LEU A 50 8.89 5.88 7.54
N TYR A 51 8.52 7.06 7.05
CA TYR A 51 9.07 7.61 5.82
C TYR A 51 10.60 7.71 5.91
N GLY A 52 11.30 7.35 4.84
CA GLY A 52 12.77 7.33 4.78
C GLY A 52 13.43 6.03 5.25
N LEU A 53 12.68 5.08 5.82
CA LEU A 53 13.20 3.72 6.05
C LEU A 53 13.24 2.93 4.73
N LYS A 54 14.37 2.28 4.45
CA LYS A 54 14.54 1.45 3.24
C LYS A 54 13.53 0.29 3.18
N GLN A 55 13.13 -0.23 4.34
CA GLN A 55 12.20 -1.33 4.50
C GLN A 55 10.73 -0.89 4.51
N ALA A 56 10.42 0.40 4.66
CA ALA A 56 9.04 0.87 4.76
C ALA A 56 8.20 0.59 3.50
N PRO A 57 8.70 0.80 2.26
CA PRO A 57 7.95 0.44 1.06
C PRO A 57 7.63 -1.04 0.96
N ARG A 58 8.55 -1.89 1.41
CA ARG A 58 8.33 -3.34 1.39
C ARG A 58 7.31 -3.78 2.44
N ALA A 59 7.41 -3.23 3.65
CA ALA A 59 6.47 -3.51 4.73
C ALA A 59 5.04 -3.10 4.36
N TRP A 60 4.88 -1.92 3.75
CA TRP A 60 3.59 -1.46 3.23
C TRP A 60 3.05 -2.38 2.13
N TYR A 61 3.89 -2.70 1.14
CA TYR A 61 3.50 -3.57 0.04
C TYR A 61 3.07 -4.95 0.51
N ASP A 62 3.76 -5.55 1.47
CA ASP A 62 3.40 -6.86 2.04
C ASP A 62 1.98 -6.82 2.63
N VAL A 63 1.68 -5.81 3.47
CA VAL A 63 0.35 -5.63 4.09
C VAL A 63 -0.74 -5.41 3.05
N LEU A 64 -0.52 -4.50 2.10
CA LEU A 64 -1.48 -4.21 1.05
C LEU A 64 -1.70 -5.41 0.12
N SER A 65 -0.64 -6.13 -0.23
CA SER A 65 -0.73 -7.33 -1.08
C SER A 65 -1.53 -8.43 -0.41
N GLN A 66 -1.36 -8.63 0.89
CA GLN A 66 -2.14 -9.61 1.65
C GLN A 66 -3.61 -9.21 1.69
N PHE A 67 -3.92 -7.94 1.95
CA PHE A 67 -5.29 -7.43 1.93
C PHE A 67 -5.99 -7.65 0.57
N LEU A 68 -5.26 -7.46 -0.53
CA LEU A 68 -5.79 -7.70 -1.87
C LEU A 68 -6.04 -9.20 -2.12
N ILE A 69 -5.13 -10.06 -1.71
CA ILE A 69 -5.30 -11.53 -1.82
C ILE A 69 -6.52 -11.99 -1.03
N ASP A 70 -6.67 -11.50 0.21
CA ASP A 70 -7.81 -11.79 1.08
C ASP A 70 -9.13 -11.24 0.49
N SER A 71 -9.04 -10.23 -0.38
CA SER A 71 -10.15 -9.66 -1.15
C SER A 71 -10.35 -10.34 -2.51
N ASP A 72 -9.90 -11.57 -2.70
CA ASP A 72 -9.95 -12.40 -3.94
C ASP A 72 -9.22 -11.83 -5.17
N PHE A 73 -8.23 -10.96 -4.98
CA PHE A 73 -7.37 -10.57 -6.10
C PHE A 73 -6.30 -11.62 -6.35
N LEU A 74 -6.09 -11.94 -7.62
CA LEU A 74 -5.00 -12.80 -8.06
C LEU A 74 -3.76 -11.94 -8.32
N LYS A 75 -2.66 -12.28 -7.68
CA LYS A 75 -1.36 -11.67 -7.93
C LYS A 75 -0.83 -12.10 -9.30
N GLY A 76 -0.32 -11.17 -10.08
CA GLY A 76 0.26 -11.43 -11.40
C GLY A 76 1.47 -12.35 -11.30
N SER A 77 1.57 -13.33 -12.20
CA SER A 77 2.69 -14.29 -12.20
C SER A 77 4.01 -13.68 -12.68
N ILE A 78 3.94 -12.75 -13.63
CA ILE A 78 5.11 -12.09 -14.24
C ILE A 78 5.45 -10.79 -13.51
N ASN A 79 4.43 -10.04 -13.12
CA ASN A 79 4.59 -8.79 -12.38
C ASN A 79 3.91 -8.91 -11.02
N THR A 80 4.72 -8.97 -9.96
CA THR A 80 4.22 -9.12 -8.59
C THR A 80 3.39 -7.92 -8.13
N THR A 81 3.60 -6.76 -8.74
CA THR A 81 2.91 -5.51 -8.40
C THR A 81 1.56 -5.33 -9.09
N LEU A 82 1.20 -6.23 -10.01
CA LEU A 82 -0.09 -6.26 -10.70
C LEU A 82 -1.02 -7.27 -10.03
N PHE A 83 -2.25 -6.86 -9.75
CA PHE A 83 -3.30 -7.72 -9.20
C PHE A 83 -4.51 -7.69 -10.12
N ILE A 84 -5.15 -8.83 -10.30
CA ILE A 84 -6.26 -9.02 -11.23
C ILE A 84 -7.41 -9.69 -10.48
N LYS A 85 -8.58 -9.07 -10.50
CA LYS A 85 -9.83 -9.71 -10.07
C LYS A 85 -10.75 -9.79 -11.27
N LYS A 86 -11.19 -11.01 -11.59
CA LYS A 86 -12.19 -11.27 -12.62
C LYS A 86 -13.50 -11.60 -11.93
N LYS A 87 -14.55 -10.85 -12.23
CA LYS A 87 -15.91 -11.13 -11.78
C LYS A 87 -16.83 -11.11 -12.99
N ASP A 88 -17.35 -12.26 -13.36
CA ASP A 88 -18.17 -12.48 -14.56
C ASP A 88 -17.48 -11.96 -15.84
N LYS A 89 -18.06 -10.95 -16.51
CA LYS A 89 -17.51 -10.30 -17.70
C LYS A 89 -16.64 -9.07 -17.40
N HIS A 90 -16.42 -8.76 -16.12
CA HIS A 90 -15.68 -7.57 -15.71
C HIS A 90 -14.30 -7.95 -15.17
N THR A 91 -13.27 -7.33 -15.74
CA THR A 91 -11.91 -7.41 -15.25
C THR A 91 -11.54 -6.14 -14.51
N MET A 92 -10.98 -6.30 -13.32
CA MET A 92 -10.41 -5.24 -12.53
C MET A 92 -8.91 -5.49 -12.37
N LEU A 93 -8.12 -4.47 -12.65
CA LEU A 93 -6.67 -4.48 -12.56
C LEU A 93 -6.24 -3.47 -11.51
N ILE A 94 -5.29 -3.85 -10.67
CA ILE A 94 -4.64 -2.97 -9.71
C ILE A 94 -3.16 -3.05 -9.94
N GLN A 95 -2.51 -1.91 -10.03
CA GLN A 95 -1.07 -1.79 -10.13
C GLN A 95 -0.59 -0.95 -8.96
N ILE A 96 0.31 -1.50 -8.14
CA ILE A 96 0.88 -0.81 -6.98
C ILE A 96 2.29 -0.34 -7.33
N TYR A 97 2.62 0.91 -7.03
CA TYR A 97 3.97 1.44 -7.15
C TYR A 97 4.31 2.32 -5.94
N VAL A 98 5.04 1.73 -4.98
CA VAL A 98 5.41 2.38 -3.72
C VAL A 98 4.16 2.88 -2.97
N ASP A 99 3.82 4.17 -3.08
CA ASP A 99 2.69 4.82 -2.42
C ASP A 99 1.48 5.03 -3.34
N ASP A 100 1.71 4.93 -4.66
CA ASP A 100 0.68 5.10 -5.67
C ASP A 100 -0.05 3.77 -5.93
N ILE A 101 -1.38 3.83 -5.92
CA ILE A 101 -2.22 2.71 -6.33
C ILE A 101 -3.02 3.12 -7.55
N ILE A 102 -2.79 2.43 -8.67
CA ILE A 102 -3.50 2.64 -9.92
C ILE A 102 -4.52 1.52 -10.11
N TRP A 103 -5.77 1.86 -10.33
CA TRP A 103 -6.85 0.92 -10.60
C TRP A 103 -7.39 1.13 -12.01
N VAL A 104 -7.55 0.04 -12.75
CA VAL A 104 -8.13 0.05 -14.09
C VAL A 104 -9.33 -0.88 -14.13
N ASN A 105 -10.47 -0.40 -14.64
CA ASN A 105 -11.69 -1.19 -14.78
C ASN A 105 -12.26 -1.08 -16.20
N GLU A 106 -12.79 -2.19 -16.71
CA GLU A 106 -13.48 -2.29 -18.00
C GLU A 106 -14.90 -1.67 -18.00
N SER A 107 -15.42 -1.24 -16.84
CA SER A 107 -16.80 -0.74 -16.75
C SER A 107 -16.99 0.43 -15.78
N LYS A 108 -17.83 1.39 -16.18
CA LYS A 108 -18.34 2.53 -15.37
C LYS A 108 -19.10 2.14 -14.09
N ILE A 109 -19.31 0.85 -13.82
CA ILE A 109 -20.34 0.38 -12.88
C ILE A 109 -19.85 0.23 -11.42
N LEU A 110 -18.53 0.25 -11.16
CA LEU A 110 -18.00 -0.06 -9.82
C LEU A 110 -17.48 1.15 -9.02
N HIS A 111 -18.01 2.35 -9.29
CA HIS A 111 -17.70 3.57 -8.53
C HIS A 111 -18.20 3.58 -7.08
N LYS A 112 -19.02 2.60 -6.65
CA LYS A 112 -19.69 2.62 -5.33
C LYS A 112 -19.03 1.81 -4.22
N VAL A 113 -18.07 0.94 -4.51
CA VAL A 113 -17.63 -0.05 -3.50
C VAL A 113 -16.59 0.49 -2.50
N PHE A 114 -15.80 1.51 -2.84
CA PHE A 114 -14.72 1.99 -1.97
C PHE A 114 -14.86 3.44 -1.49
N ARG A 115 -16.07 4.01 -1.55
CA ARG A 115 -16.35 5.33 -0.93
C ARG A 115 -16.70 5.22 0.57
N LEU A 116 -16.40 4.10 1.21
CA LEU A 116 -16.58 3.92 2.64
C LEU A 116 -15.21 3.90 3.32
N ASN A 117 -15.03 4.86 4.23
CA ASN A 117 -13.89 5.05 5.13
C ASN A 117 -12.75 5.94 4.59
N GLY A 118 -13.13 7.10 4.05
CA GLY A 118 -12.33 8.33 4.18
C GLY A 118 -12.92 9.19 5.29
#